data_AF-A0A1M7CTI8-F1
#
_entry.id   AF-A0A1M7CTI8-F1
#
_cell.length_a   1.000
_cell.length_b   1.000
_cell.length_c   1.000
_cell.angle_alpha   90.00
_cell.angle_beta   90.00
_cell.angle_gamma   90.00
#
_symmetry.space_group_name_H-M   'P 1'
#
loop_
_entity.id
_entity.type
_entity.pdbx_description
1 polymer ?
#
loop_
_entity_poly.entity_id
_entity_poly.type
_entity_poly.pdbx_seq_one_letter_code
_entity_poly.pdbx_strand_id
1 'polypeptide(L)'
;MRRILTGCAAALMLALPGAARALCDVIYKVQSDDTLLSIAAAHYEVSDQWTLIYYANQSALAGQVQSLVSGTDLYIPCPAQNPVPDGTLLVKKAAEMTLLTGAGKLPFADPTLPGGGMATELVYAALELSPSPVPYEVVWEDDWSRHLFPLLAEKRYDMGFPWPKPDCAALTDDRICQNFHFSEPLLDLPIMLFKRADSSFTY
;
A
#
# COMPACT_ATOMS: atom_id res chain seq x y z
N MET A 1 -39.64 -56.40 38.20
CA MET A 1 -38.44 -56.15 37.36
C MET A 1 -38.81 -55.20 36.22
N ARG A 2 -38.35 -53.94 36.26
CA ARG A 2 -37.92 -53.14 35.09
C ARG A 2 -37.55 -51.73 35.58
N ARG A 3 -36.24 -51.45 35.62
CA ARG A 3 -35.68 -50.12 35.91
C ARG A 3 -35.70 -49.31 34.62
N ILE A 4 -36.26 -48.10 34.63
CA ILE A 4 -36.15 -47.14 33.53
C ILE A 4 -35.15 -46.08 34.00
N LEU A 5 -33.96 -46.08 33.39
CA LEU A 5 -32.92 -45.08 33.62
C LEU A 5 -33.25 -43.81 32.82
N THR A 6 -33.41 -42.71 33.53
CA THR A 6 -33.48 -41.34 33.00
C THR A 6 -32.09 -40.90 32.57
N GLY A 7 -31.86 -40.72 31.27
CA GLY A 7 -30.62 -40.16 30.73
C GLY A 7 -30.72 -38.64 30.60
N CYS A 8 -29.94 -37.89 31.39
CA CYS A 8 -29.69 -36.47 31.16
C CYS A 8 -28.75 -36.31 29.96
N ALA A 9 -29.28 -35.84 28.83
CA ALA A 9 -28.46 -35.36 27.72
C ALA A 9 -27.99 -33.92 28.04
N ALA A 10 -26.74 -33.78 28.46
CA ALA A 10 -26.09 -32.47 28.55
C ALA A 10 -25.71 -32.01 27.13
N ALA A 11 -26.45 -31.04 26.60
CA ALA A 11 -26.09 -30.37 25.35
C ALA A 11 -24.88 -29.46 25.61
N LEU A 12 -23.71 -29.90 25.16
CA LEU A 12 -22.48 -29.12 25.17
C LEU A 12 -22.60 -28.04 24.08
N MET A 13 -22.94 -26.80 24.46
CA MET A 13 -22.88 -25.66 23.55
C MET A 13 -21.41 -25.41 23.18
N LEU A 14 -21.03 -25.77 21.95
CA LEU A 14 -19.79 -25.33 21.32
C LEU A 14 -19.89 -23.81 21.10
N ALA A 15 -19.24 -23.03 21.95
CA ALA A 15 -18.97 -21.63 21.67
C ALA A 15 -18.05 -21.58 20.44
N LEU A 16 -18.58 -21.11 19.30
CA LEU A 16 -17.71 -20.76 18.19
C LEU A 16 -16.81 -19.60 18.64
N PRO A 17 -15.49 -19.65 18.37
CA PRO A 17 -14.65 -18.48 18.55
C PRO A 17 -15.21 -17.35 17.68
N GLY A 18 -15.72 -16.30 18.32
CA GLY A 18 -16.01 -15.07 17.61
C GLY A 18 -14.70 -14.58 17.00
N ALA A 19 -14.73 -14.23 15.71
CA ALA A 19 -13.62 -13.53 15.08
C ALA A 19 -13.22 -12.36 15.98
N ALA A 20 -11.98 -12.35 16.46
CA ALA A 20 -11.46 -11.23 17.23
C ALA A 20 -11.57 -10.01 16.32
N ARG A 21 -12.35 -9.01 16.75
CA ARG A 21 -12.39 -7.74 16.03
C ARG A 21 -11.08 -7.05 16.36
N ALA A 22 -10.32 -6.68 15.32
CA ALA A 22 -9.22 -5.73 15.43
C ALA A 22 -9.61 -4.62 16.42
N LEU A 23 -8.84 -4.47 17.50
CA LEU A 23 -9.05 -3.41 18.48
C LEU A 23 -8.52 -2.13 17.85
N CYS A 24 -9.41 -1.29 17.33
CA CYS A 24 -9.03 -0.06 16.64
C CYS A 24 -9.99 1.08 17.04
N ASP A 25 -9.70 2.29 16.58
CA ASP A 25 -10.31 3.55 17.04
C ASP A 25 -10.12 3.76 18.56
N VAL A 26 -8.89 3.51 19.02
CA VAL A 26 -8.50 3.58 20.43
C VAL A 26 -7.23 4.38 20.60
N ILE A 27 -7.03 4.93 21.80
CA ILE A 27 -5.73 5.46 22.22
C ILE A 27 -4.95 4.33 22.87
N TYR A 28 -3.84 3.95 22.27
CA TYR A 28 -2.88 3.01 22.79
C TYR A 28 -1.74 3.73 23.50
N LYS A 29 -1.35 3.22 24.67
CA LYS A 29 -0.22 3.77 25.43
C LYS A 29 0.99 2.88 25.20
N VAL A 30 2.01 3.44 24.55
CA VAL A 30 3.25 2.73 24.19
C VAL A 30 3.89 2.11 25.43
N GLN A 31 4.17 0.82 25.37
CA GLN A 31 4.91 0.06 26.37
C GLN A 31 6.41 0.02 26.05
N SER A 32 7.21 -0.48 26.98
CA SER A 32 8.62 -0.75 26.71
C SER A 32 8.75 -1.80 25.60
N ASP A 33 9.71 -1.58 24.69
CA ASP A 33 10.05 -2.44 23.54
C ASP A 33 8.99 -2.53 22.43
N ASP A 34 7.95 -1.70 22.49
CA ASP A 34 7.00 -1.59 21.38
C ASP A 34 7.64 -1.00 20.13
N THR A 35 7.20 -1.54 18.99
CA THR A 35 7.44 -0.99 17.66
C THR A 35 6.09 -0.75 16.98
N LEU A 36 6.05 0.09 15.94
CA LEU A 36 4.81 0.27 15.17
C LEU A 36 4.35 -1.07 14.55
N LEU A 37 5.28 -1.97 14.22
CA LEU A 37 4.98 -3.30 13.70
C LEU A 37 4.34 -4.21 14.75
N SER A 38 4.86 -4.22 15.99
CA SER A 38 4.29 -5.04 17.07
C SER A 38 2.91 -4.55 17.48
N ILE A 39 2.71 -3.22 17.54
CA ILE A 39 1.40 -2.62 17.81
C ILE A 39 0.43 -2.94 16.66
N ALA A 40 0.84 -2.81 15.40
CA ALA A 40 0.00 -3.18 14.26
C ALA A 40 -0.38 -4.67 14.27
N ALA A 41 0.57 -5.56 14.58
CA ALA A 41 0.27 -6.99 14.72
C ALA A 41 -0.74 -7.26 15.84
N ALA A 42 -0.65 -6.56 16.97
CA ALA A 42 -1.58 -6.72 18.09
C ALA A 42 -2.99 -6.17 17.80
N HIS A 43 -3.08 -5.04 17.08
CA HIS A 43 -4.34 -4.35 16.86
C HIS A 43 -5.05 -4.74 15.56
N TYR A 44 -4.29 -5.12 14.53
CA TYR A 44 -4.82 -5.44 13.19
C TYR A 44 -4.59 -6.89 12.76
N GLU A 45 -3.89 -7.69 13.58
CA GLU A 45 -3.44 -9.05 13.23
C GLU A 45 -2.45 -9.10 12.03
N VAL A 46 -2.04 -7.93 11.51
CA VAL A 46 -1.15 -7.78 10.35
C VAL A 46 -0.12 -6.69 10.64
N SER A 47 1.16 -7.07 10.76
CA SER A 47 2.26 -6.15 11.06
C SER A 47 2.45 -5.06 10.00
N ASP A 48 2.14 -5.38 8.75
CA ASP A 48 2.44 -4.53 7.59
C ASP A 48 1.54 -3.29 7.53
N GLN A 49 0.50 -3.23 8.37
CA GLN A 49 -0.38 -2.08 8.54
C GLN A 49 0.15 -1.02 9.53
N TRP A 50 1.42 -1.13 9.94
CA TRP A 50 2.07 -0.16 10.83
C TRP A 50 2.04 1.28 10.31
N THR A 51 1.98 1.47 8.98
CA THR A 51 1.90 2.79 8.35
C THR A 51 0.60 3.53 8.71
N LEU A 52 -0.50 2.82 8.94
CA LEU A 52 -1.76 3.43 9.41
C LEU A 52 -1.56 4.14 10.76
N ILE A 53 -0.81 3.51 11.66
CA ILE A 53 -0.48 4.08 12.97
C ILE A 53 0.49 5.24 12.79
N TYR A 54 1.52 5.09 11.95
CA TYR A 54 2.50 6.15 11.70
C TYR A 54 1.85 7.45 11.20
N TYR A 55 1.07 7.37 10.12
CA TYR A 55 0.50 8.56 9.48
C TYR A 55 -0.55 9.26 10.34
N ALA A 56 -1.29 8.51 11.16
CA ALA A 56 -2.27 9.06 12.09
C ALA A 56 -1.63 9.77 13.30
N ASN A 57 -0.33 9.54 13.58
CA ASN A 57 0.35 10.01 14.79
C ASN A 57 1.64 10.79 14.52
N GLN A 58 1.84 11.34 13.32
CA GLN A 58 3.09 12.01 12.95
C GLN A 58 3.52 13.12 13.92
N SER A 59 2.54 13.86 14.48
CA SER A 59 2.79 14.90 15.49
C SER A 59 3.31 14.34 16.80
N ALA A 60 2.80 13.19 17.25
CA ALA A 60 3.24 12.53 18.48
C ALA A 60 4.57 11.80 18.30
N LEU A 61 4.82 11.25 17.11
CA LEU A 61 6.03 10.51 16.78
C LEU A 61 7.22 11.41 16.44
N ALA A 62 6.99 12.66 16.03
CA ALA A 62 8.03 13.61 15.64
C ALA A 62 9.08 13.02 14.67
N GLY A 63 8.64 12.15 13.74
CA GLY A 63 9.50 11.47 12.77
C GLY A 63 10.24 10.22 13.28
N GLN A 64 10.04 9.81 14.53
CA GLN A 64 10.61 8.57 15.07
C GLN A 64 9.80 7.35 14.61
N VAL A 65 10.46 6.42 13.91
CA VAL A 65 9.83 5.19 13.39
C VAL A 65 10.41 3.93 14.02
N GLN A 66 11.68 3.97 14.46
CA GLN A 66 12.41 2.81 14.98
C GLN A 66 12.38 2.70 16.51
N SER A 67 12.19 3.81 17.23
CA SER A 67 12.16 3.84 18.68
C SER A 67 10.93 4.61 19.15
N LEU A 68 9.96 3.91 19.73
CA LEU A 68 8.81 4.55 20.36
C LEU A 68 9.15 4.91 21.81
N VAL A 69 8.80 6.13 22.21
CA VAL A 69 8.99 6.56 23.60
C VAL A 69 7.89 5.95 24.46
N SER A 70 8.27 5.09 25.41
CA SER A 70 7.32 4.48 26.36
C SER A 70 6.48 5.54 27.07
N GLY A 71 5.18 5.30 27.17
CA GLY A 71 4.19 6.20 27.72
C GLY A 71 3.56 7.19 26.72
N THR A 72 4.03 7.23 25.47
CA THR A 72 3.41 8.02 24.39
C THR A 72 2.02 7.49 24.08
N ASP A 73 1.06 8.39 23.89
CA ASP A 73 -0.29 8.05 23.47
C ASP A 73 -0.35 8.08 21.94
N LEU A 74 -0.70 6.94 21.32
CA LEU A 74 -0.89 6.78 19.88
C LEU A 74 -2.35 6.45 19.60
N TYR A 75 -2.95 7.15 18.66
CA TYR A 75 -4.25 6.80 18.10
C TYR A 75 -4.11 5.64 17.10
N ILE A 76 -4.83 4.55 17.34
CA ILE A 76 -4.82 3.36 16.47
C ILE A 76 -6.07 3.41 15.59
N PRO A 77 -6.00 3.90 14.33
CA PRO A 77 -7.18 4.01 13.47
C PRO A 77 -7.71 2.63 13.05
N CYS A 78 -9.01 2.53 12.81
CA CYS A 78 -9.52 1.33 12.15
C CYS A 78 -9.09 1.29 10.68
N PRO A 79 -8.58 0.14 10.19
CA PRO A 79 -8.42 -0.07 8.76
C PRO A 79 -9.78 0.10 8.09
N ALA A 80 -9.81 0.89 7.02
CA ALA A 80 -11.06 1.17 6.34
C ALA A 80 -11.68 -0.13 5.81
N GLN A 81 -12.87 -0.45 6.30
CA GLN A 81 -13.64 -1.60 5.82
C GLN A 81 -14.49 -1.15 4.65
N ASN A 82 -14.10 -1.55 3.44
CA ASN A 82 -14.67 -1.06 2.18
C ASN A 82 -14.52 0.46 2.08
N PRO A 83 -13.28 0.96 1.92
CA PRO A 83 -13.08 2.39 1.79
C PRO A 83 -13.90 2.87 0.58
N VAL A 84 -14.91 3.70 0.86
CA VAL A 84 -15.68 4.38 -0.17
C VAL A 84 -14.80 5.57 -0.55
N PRO A 85 -14.34 5.68 -1.80
CA PRO A 85 -13.58 6.84 -2.24
C PRO A 85 -14.36 8.09 -1.85
N ASP A 86 -13.71 9.02 -1.16
CA ASP A 86 -14.27 10.36 -0.99
C ASP A 86 -14.55 10.88 -2.41
N GLY A 87 -15.81 11.17 -2.74
CA GLY A 87 -16.22 11.63 -4.07
C GLY A 87 -15.61 12.98 -4.46
N THR A 88 -14.82 13.57 -3.56
CA THR A 88 -14.02 14.76 -3.80
C THR A 88 -12.79 14.40 -4.62
N LEU A 89 -12.78 14.77 -5.91
CA LEU A 89 -11.62 14.59 -6.79
C LEU A 89 -10.35 15.20 -6.16
N LEU A 90 -9.37 14.34 -5.84
CA LEU A 90 -8.07 14.74 -5.31
C LEU A 90 -7.12 15.22 -6.41
N VAL A 91 -7.39 14.85 -7.66
CA VAL A 91 -6.64 15.32 -8.83
C VAL A 91 -6.89 16.82 -9.04
N LYS A 92 -5.90 17.66 -8.72
CA LYS A 92 -5.97 19.11 -8.86
C LYS A 92 -4.75 19.65 -9.59
N LYS A 93 -4.97 20.60 -10.49
CA LYS A 93 -3.88 21.35 -11.14
C LYS A 93 -3.13 22.20 -10.12
N ALA A 94 -1.81 22.28 -10.25
CA ALA A 94 -0.93 23.02 -9.36
C ALA A 94 -1.04 22.60 -7.88
N ALA A 95 -1.36 21.32 -7.64
CA ALA A 95 -1.25 20.74 -6.30
C ALA A 95 0.22 20.63 -5.88
N GLU A 96 0.47 20.65 -4.58
CA GLU A 96 1.82 20.56 -4.02
C GLU A 96 2.46 19.19 -4.30
N MET A 97 1.70 18.10 -4.11
CA MET A 97 2.15 16.76 -4.46
C MET A 97 1.97 16.51 -5.96
N THR A 98 3.01 16.05 -6.61
CA THR A 98 3.08 15.87 -8.06
C THR A 98 3.56 14.47 -8.43
N LEU A 99 2.80 13.82 -9.31
CA LEU A 99 3.05 12.46 -9.76
C LEU A 99 3.39 12.49 -11.26
N LEU A 100 4.56 11.96 -11.62
CA LEU A 100 5.06 11.93 -12.98
C LEU A 100 4.67 10.63 -13.68
N THR A 101 4.09 10.75 -14.87
CA THR A 101 3.82 9.62 -15.77
C THR A 101 3.95 10.07 -17.23
N GLY A 102 3.65 9.20 -18.20
CA GLY A 102 3.84 9.48 -19.63
C GLY A 102 2.92 8.60 -20.50
N ALA A 103 2.73 8.98 -21.76
CA ALA A 103 1.92 8.19 -22.69
C ALA A 103 2.63 6.92 -23.19
N GLY A 104 1.90 6.05 -23.88
CA GLY A 104 2.47 4.95 -24.66
C GLY A 104 2.84 3.68 -23.89
N LYS A 105 2.55 3.59 -22.59
CA LYS A 105 2.70 2.35 -21.80
C LYS A 105 1.36 1.63 -21.67
N LEU A 106 0.74 1.28 -22.79
CA LEU A 106 -0.54 0.56 -22.79
C LEU A 106 -0.39 -0.86 -22.21
N PRO A 107 -1.37 -1.38 -21.45
CA PRO A 107 -2.62 -0.76 -21.01
C PRO A 107 -2.50 0.04 -19.68
N PHE A 108 -1.28 0.32 -19.23
CA PHE A 108 -0.99 0.80 -17.88
C PHE A 108 -1.11 2.32 -17.72
N ALA A 109 -0.53 3.09 -18.63
CA ALA A 109 -0.53 4.54 -18.60
C ALA A 109 -0.57 5.14 -20.01
N ASP A 110 -1.64 5.89 -20.28
CA ASP A 110 -1.78 6.74 -21.47
C ASP A 110 -2.96 7.72 -21.28
N PRO A 111 -2.82 9.02 -21.59
CA PRO A 111 -3.91 9.99 -21.44
C PRO A 111 -5.17 9.67 -22.23
N THR A 112 -5.05 8.85 -23.29
CA THR A 112 -6.17 8.47 -24.16
C THR A 112 -6.98 7.29 -23.61
N LEU A 113 -6.47 6.59 -22.60
CA LEU A 113 -7.19 5.49 -21.95
C LEU A 113 -8.22 6.01 -20.95
N PRO A 114 -9.32 5.26 -20.71
CA PRO A 114 -10.21 5.53 -19.58
C PRO A 114 -9.40 5.61 -18.27
N GLY A 115 -9.60 6.68 -17.50
CA GLY A 115 -8.87 6.88 -16.24
C GLY A 115 -7.35 7.10 -16.40
N GLY A 116 -6.85 7.30 -17.62
CA GLY A 116 -5.42 7.36 -17.89
C GLY A 116 -4.71 6.00 -17.85
N GLY A 117 -5.46 4.88 -17.78
CA GLY A 117 -4.93 3.51 -17.78
C GLY A 117 -4.90 2.84 -16.41
N MET A 118 -4.63 1.53 -16.41
CA MET A 118 -4.77 0.69 -15.22
C MET A 118 -3.89 1.13 -14.04
N ALA A 119 -2.64 1.54 -14.30
CA ALA A 119 -1.74 1.98 -13.24
C ALA A 119 -2.17 3.33 -12.67
N THR A 120 -2.68 4.22 -13.53
CA THR A 120 -3.19 5.54 -13.13
C THR A 120 -4.38 5.41 -12.18
N GLU A 121 -5.37 4.59 -12.54
CA GLU A 121 -6.55 4.34 -11.71
C GLU A 121 -6.18 3.71 -10.35
N LEU A 122 -5.20 2.79 -10.35
CA LEU A 122 -4.73 2.17 -9.11
C LEU A 122 -4.02 3.17 -8.19
N VAL A 123 -3.23 4.08 -8.75
CA VAL A 123 -2.61 5.19 -8.00
C VAL A 123 -3.68 6.14 -7.45
N TYR A 124 -4.71 6.46 -8.23
CA TYR A 124 -5.82 7.29 -7.77
C TYR A 124 -6.54 6.66 -6.59
N ALA A 125 -6.93 5.40 -6.74
CA ALA A 125 -7.55 4.65 -5.64
C ALA A 125 -6.64 4.61 -4.41
N ALA A 126 -5.34 4.32 -4.54
CA ALA A 126 -4.44 4.27 -3.40
C ALA A 126 -4.35 5.61 -2.64
N LEU A 127 -4.33 6.73 -3.35
CA LEU A 127 -4.25 8.07 -2.75
C LEU A 127 -5.59 8.53 -2.17
N GLU A 128 -6.71 8.20 -2.81
CA GLU A 128 -8.07 8.49 -2.32
C GLU A 128 -8.41 7.70 -1.05
N LEU A 129 -7.89 6.48 -0.91
CA LEU A 129 -8.10 5.62 0.25
C LEU A 129 -7.02 5.80 1.33
N SER A 130 -6.09 6.75 1.15
CA SER A 130 -5.09 7.10 2.16
C SER A 130 -5.77 7.59 3.45
N PRO A 131 -5.25 7.23 4.65
CA PRO A 131 -5.79 7.75 5.91
C PRO A 131 -5.79 9.27 6.02
N SER A 132 -4.88 9.93 5.29
CA SER A 132 -4.74 11.37 5.21
C SER A 132 -4.64 11.76 3.73
N PRO A 133 -5.77 11.83 2.99
CA PRO A 133 -5.76 12.14 1.58
C PRO A 133 -5.34 13.59 1.36
N VAL A 134 -4.46 13.82 0.37
CA VAL A 134 -4.02 15.15 -0.03
C VAL A 134 -4.26 15.34 -1.53
N PRO A 135 -4.56 16.57 -2.00
CA PRO A 135 -4.65 16.83 -3.43
C PRO A 135 -3.31 16.58 -4.14
N TYR A 136 -3.37 16.12 -5.38
CA TYR A 136 -2.18 15.87 -6.21
C TYR A 136 -2.40 16.21 -7.68
N GLU A 137 -1.32 16.52 -8.39
CA GLU A 137 -1.33 16.68 -9.84
C GLU A 137 -0.67 15.47 -10.50
N VAL A 138 -1.29 14.92 -11.55
CA VAL A 138 -0.59 14.04 -12.48
C VAL A 138 0.00 14.86 -13.62
N VAL A 139 1.31 14.77 -13.76
CA VAL A 139 2.09 15.43 -14.81
C VAL A 139 2.48 14.39 -15.85
N TRP A 140 2.12 14.67 -17.11
CA TRP A 140 2.44 13.83 -18.25
C TRP A 140 3.68 14.36 -18.96
N GLU A 141 4.75 13.55 -18.96
CA GLU A 141 5.98 13.75 -19.71
C GLU A 141 6.19 12.52 -20.59
N ASP A 142 6.15 12.70 -21.91
CA ASP A 142 6.21 11.58 -22.85
C ASP A 142 7.63 11.08 -23.06
N ASP A 143 8.65 11.88 -22.73
CA ASP A 143 10.04 11.43 -22.72
C ASP A 143 10.36 10.65 -21.44
N TRP A 144 10.01 9.37 -21.46
CA TRP A 144 10.31 8.40 -20.40
C TRP A 144 11.78 8.30 -20.02
N SER A 145 12.72 8.67 -20.92
CA SER A 145 14.15 8.63 -20.60
C SER A 145 14.53 9.66 -19.54
N ARG A 146 13.73 10.72 -19.40
CA ARG A 146 13.96 11.84 -18.47
C ARG A 146 13.34 11.63 -17.10
N HIS A 147 12.35 10.74 -16.99
CA HIS A 147 11.58 10.53 -15.78
C HIS A 147 12.44 10.18 -14.57
N LEU A 148 13.16 9.06 -14.62
CA LEU A 148 14.04 8.69 -13.52
C LEU A 148 15.18 9.71 -13.40
N PHE A 149 15.84 10.01 -14.52
CA PHE A 149 16.95 10.94 -14.56
C PHE A 149 16.77 11.94 -15.71
N PRO A 150 16.65 13.26 -15.45
CA PRO A 150 16.87 13.92 -14.16
C PRO A 150 15.62 14.07 -13.28
N LEU A 151 14.41 13.94 -13.82
CA LEU A 151 13.22 14.57 -13.24
C LEU A 151 12.91 14.12 -11.81
N LEU A 152 12.85 12.82 -11.56
CA LEU A 152 12.59 12.26 -10.24
C LEU A 152 13.83 12.28 -9.34
N ALA A 153 15.01 11.99 -9.90
CA ALA A 153 16.26 12.00 -9.14
C ALA A 153 16.62 13.39 -8.57
N GLU A 154 16.28 14.45 -9.31
CA GLU A 154 16.43 15.85 -8.87
C GLU A 154 15.21 16.35 -8.07
N LYS A 155 14.27 15.45 -7.72
CA LYS A 155 13.06 15.74 -6.93
C LYS A 155 12.21 16.85 -7.54
N ARG A 156 12.15 16.91 -8.88
CA ARG A 156 11.25 17.84 -9.59
C ARG A 156 9.79 17.41 -9.55
N TYR A 157 9.57 16.12 -9.28
CA TYR A 157 8.28 15.50 -9.01
C TYR A 157 8.45 14.51 -7.86
N ASP A 158 7.36 14.19 -7.15
CA ASP A 158 7.41 13.44 -5.89
C ASP A 158 7.41 11.92 -6.08
N MET A 159 6.74 11.44 -7.13
CA MET A 159 6.61 10.01 -7.43
C MET A 159 6.47 9.79 -8.94
N GLY A 160 7.00 8.68 -9.46
CA GLY A 160 6.82 8.28 -10.87
C GLY A 160 6.09 6.95 -11.01
N PHE A 161 5.26 6.78 -12.04
CA PHE A 161 4.60 5.50 -12.34
C PHE A 161 4.19 5.34 -13.82
N PRO A 162 3.96 4.11 -14.30
CA PRO A 162 4.44 2.85 -13.75
C PRO A 162 5.92 2.62 -14.11
N TRP A 163 6.71 2.14 -13.15
CA TRP A 163 8.11 1.74 -13.35
C TRP A 163 8.32 0.28 -12.97
N PRO A 164 8.97 -0.53 -13.83
CA PRO A 164 9.43 -1.84 -13.41
C PRO A 164 10.52 -1.66 -12.33
N LYS A 165 10.34 -2.33 -11.20
CA LYS A 165 11.35 -2.42 -10.15
C LYS A 165 12.40 -3.46 -10.57
N PRO A 166 13.70 -3.09 -10.69
CA PRO A 166 14.75 -4.07 -10.91
C PRO A 166 14.87 -5.02 -9.70
N ASP A 167 15.51 -6.17 -9.91
CA ASP A 167 15.91 -7.03 -8.78
C ASP A 167 17.06 -6.37 -8.01
N CYS A 168 16.72 -5.46 -7.11
CA CYS A 168 17.69 -4.71 -6.31
C CYS A 168 18.43 -5.57 -5.27
N ALA A 169 17.97 -6.80 -5.02
CA ALA A 169 18.72 -7.74 -4.19
C ALA A 169 19.89 -8.35 -4.98
N ALA A 170 19.71 -8.60 -6.28
CA ALA A 170 20.77 -9.06 -7.17
C ALA A 170 21.64 -7.93 -7.75
N LEU A 171 21.08 -6.72 -7.89
CA LEU A 171 21.71 -5.58 -8.57
C LEU A 171 22.01 -4.43 -7.60
N THR A 172 22.87 -4.66 -6.62
CA THR A 172 23.17 -3.68 -5.56
C THR A 172 23.84 -2.40 -6.05
N ASP A 173 24.56 -2.47 -7.17
CA ASP A 173 25.24 -1.31 -7.80
C ASP A 173 24.38 -0.60 -8.86
N ASP A 174 23.14 -1.05 -9.06
CA ASP A 174 22.23 -0.41 -10.01
C ASP A 174 21.82 0.99 -9.53
N ARG A 175 21.99 1.96 -10.42
CA ARG A 175 21.74 3.37 -10.12
C ARG A 175 20.27 3.61 -9.76
N ILE A 176 19.32 2.88 -10.33
CA ILE A 176 17.90 3.02 -9.98
C ILE A 176 17.68 2.51 -8.55
N CYS A 177 18.21 1.33 -8.23
CA CYS A 177 18.10 0.74 -6.88
C CYS A 177 18.72 1.59 -5.77
N GLN A 178 19.79 2.35 -6.08
CA GLN A 178 20.45 3.23 -5.11
C GLN A 178 19.76 4.59 -4.92
N ASN A 179 19.01 5.07 -5.92
CA ASN A 179 18.46 6.43 -5.92
C ASN A 179 16.95 6.49 -5.67
N PHE A 180 16.23 5.36 -5.74
CA PHE A 180 14.78 5.34 -5.63
C PHE A 180 14.26 4.37 -4.58
N HIS A 181 13.20 4.80 -3.91
CA HIS A 181 12.32 3.91 -3.16
C HIS A 181 11.18 3.48 -4.07
N PHE A 182 10.81 2.20 -3.96
CA PHE A 182 9.67 1.63 -4.66
C PHE A 182 8.59 1.29 -3.65
N SER A 183 7.32 1.45 -4.04
CA SER A 183 6.23 0.80 -3.33
C SER A 183 6.41 -0.72 -3.37
N GLU A 184 5.57 -1.43 -2.61
CA GLU A 184 5.33 -2.83 -2.92
C GLU A 184 4.84 -2.97 -4.38
N PRO A 185 5.24 -4.04 -5.09
CA PRO A 185 4.85 -4.24 -6.46
C PRO A 185 3.32 -4.41 -6.54
N LEU A 186 2.71 -3.64 -7.43
CA LEU A 186 1.26 -3.70 -7.69
C LEU A 186 0.89 -4.79 -8.70
N LEU A 187 1.87 -5.25 -9.49
CA LEU A 187 1.70 -6.24 -10.53
C LEU A 187 3.03 -6.93 -10.84
N ASP A 188 3.00 -8.26 -10.92
CA ASP A 188 4.09 -9.06 -11.45
C ASP A 188 3.82 -9.41 -12.92
N LEU A 189 4.74 -9.04 -13.81
CA LEU A 189 4.62 -9.28 -15.24
C LEU A 189 5.73 -10.24 -15.71
N PRO A 190 5.37 -11.43 -16.21
CA PRO A 190 6.36 -12.30 -16.85
C PRO A 190 6.83 -11.65 -18.17
N ILE A 191 8.14 -11.55 -18.35
CA ILE A 191 8.72 -11.12 -19.62
C ILE A 191 8.66 -12.30 -20.59
N MET A 192 7.79 -12.20 -21.59
CA MET A 192 7.55 -13.26 -22.57
C MET A 192 8.27 -12.95 -23.88
N LEU A 193 8.89 -13.96 -24.47
CA LEU A 193 9.39 -13.89 -25.84
C LEU A 193 8.28 -14.28 -26.82
N PHE A 194 7.84 -13.31 -27.63
CA PHE A 194 6.89 -13.57 -28.70
C PHE A 194 7.65 -13.82 -30.02
N LYS A 195 7.36 -14.96 -30.66
CA LYS A 195 7.82 -15.23 -32.03
C LYS A 195 6.64 -15.28 -32.99
N ARG A 196 6.89 -15.08 -34.28
CA ARG A 196 5.87 -15.39 -35.29
C ARG A 196 5.53 -16.87 -35.26
N ALA A 197 4.26 -17.19 -35.51
CA ALA A 197 3.76 -18.56 -35.51
C ALA A 197 4.51 -19.46 -36.51
N ASP A 198 4.98 -18.90 -37.61
CA ASP A 198 5.73 -19.58 -38.68
C ASP A 198 7.26 -19.58 -38.49
N SER A 199 7.75 -19.04 -37.37
CA SER A 199 9.19 -18.91 -37.14
C SER A 199 9.84 -20.24 -36.75
N SER A 200 10.97 -20.56 -37.40
CA SER A 200 11.83 -21.69 -37.06
C SER A 200 12.64 -21.51 -35.76
N PHE A 201 12.50 -20.36 -35.08
CA PHE A 201 13.20 -20.07 -33.84
C PHE A 201 12.76 -21.01 -32.69
N THR A 202 13.73 -21.58 -31.97
CA THR A 202 13.57 -22.46 -30.80
C THR A 202 14.32 -21.88 -29.60
N TYR A 203 13.68 -21.81 -28.43
CA TYR A 203 14.23 -21.33 -27.15
C TYR A 203 14.29 -22.48 -26.14
#